data_AF-A0A2I2FUV2-F1
#
_entry.id   AF-A0A2I2FUV2-F1
#
_cell.length_a   1.000
_cell.length_b   1.000
_cell.length_c   1.000
_cell.angle_alpha   90.00
_cell.angle_beta   90.00
_cell.angle_gamma   90.00
#
_symmetry.space_group_name_H-M   'P 1'
#
loop_
_entity.id
_entity.type
_entity.pdbx_description
1 polymer ?
#
loop_
_entity_poly.entity_id
_entity_poly.type
_entity_poly.pdbx_seq_one_letter_code
_entity_poly.pdbx_strand_id
1 'polypeptide(L)'
;MQTSTLVIASAGTVLTGLLAYAVYFDHKRQTDPEFRKSLKKNNRRMARAVKEEAEAQGAMERETIKQVVQQAKDEGFPADLEEKEAYFMTQVAKGESLCAEGMFPAMTRHSQSLHPPIIKPTWWPFADQSRDADKIEAALSFYKALKVYPQPKDLISIYDKTVPKEVLEILAEMVAMDAGLKLGSFTAEGGSAESHGVE
;
A
#
# COMPACT_ATOMS: atom_id res chain seq x y z
N MET A 1 -20.71 -64.37 -24.37
CA MET A 1 -19.62 -63.55 -23.82
C MET A 1 -18.95 -62.62 -24.85
N GLN A 2 -19.54 -62.36 -26.02
CA GLN A 2 -18.92 -61.53 -27.08
C GLN A 2 -19.30 -60.03 -27.02
N THR A 3 -20.41 -59.69 -26.34
CA THR A 3 -20.93 -58.32 -26.26
C THR A 3 -20.14 -57.44 -25.31
N SER A 4 -19.74 -57.95 -24.14
CA SER A 4 -18.92 -57.21 -23.18
C SER A 4 -17.55 -56.83 -23.74
N THR A 5 -16.92 -57.71 -24.52
CA THR A 5 -15.63 -57.44 -25.19
C THR A 5 -15.77 -56.36 -26.28
N LEU A 6 -16.87 -56.39 -27.04
CA LEU A 6 -17.13 -55.42 -28.10
C LEU A 6 -17.46 -54.03 -27.51
N VAL A 7 -18.22 -53.98 -26.41
CA VAL A 7 -18.51 -52.74 -25.68
C VAL A 7 -17.23 -52.14 -25.08
N ILE A 8 -16.38 -52.93 -24.44
CA ILE A 8 -15.10 -52.45 -23.87
C ILE A 8 -14.16 -51.93 -24.98
N ALA A 9 -14.06 -52.65 -26.10
CA ALA A 9 -13.24 -52.23 -27.24
C ALA A 9 -13.74 -50.91 -27.87
N SER A 10 -15.05 -50.73 -27.97
CA SER A 10 -15.66 -49.49 -28.48
C SER A 10 -15.51 -48.31 -27.51
N ALA A 11 -15.61 -48.52 -26.20
CA ALA A 11 -15.43 -47.47 -25.20
C ALA A 11 -13.96 -47.00 -25.13
N GLY A 12 -13.00 -47.92 -25.23
CA GLY A 12 -11.57 -47.59 -25.23
C GLY A 12 -11.15 -46.74 -26.43
N THR A 13 -11.70 -46.98 -27.62
CA THR A 13 -11.40 -46.21 -28.83
C THR A 13 -11.96 -44.79 -28.78
N VAL A 14 -13.18 -44.61 -28.23
CA VAL A 14 -13.78 -43.28 -28.04
C VAL A 14 -12.97 -42.45 -27.03
N LEU A 15 -12.61 -43.02 -25.88
CA LEU A 15 -11.79 -42.33 -24.88
C LEU A 15 -10.41 -41.91 -25.43
N THR A 16 -9.75 -42.82 -26.16
CA THR A 16 -8.45 -42.54 -26.78
C THR A 16 -8.56 -41.44 -27.85
N GLY A 17 -9.64 -41.46 -28.65
CA GLY A 17 -9.91 -40.41 -29.64
C GLY A 17 -10.16 -39.03 -29.02
N LEU A 18 -10.90 -38.97 -27.90
CA LEU A 18 -11.13 -37.71 -27.17
C LEU A 18 -9.86 -37.17 -26.53
N LEU A 19 -9.03 -38.03 -25.93
CA LEU A 19 -7.73 -37.62 -25.38
C LEU A 19 -6.78 -37.14 -26.48
N ALA A 20 -6.69 -37.87 -27.60
CA ALA A 20 -5.91 -37.45 -28.76
C ALA A 20 -6.40 -36.10 -29.33
N TYR A 21 -7.72 -35.89 -29.40
CA TYR A 21 -8.30 -34.61 -29.83
C TYR A 21 -8.01 -33.48 -28.85
N ALA A 22 -8.10 -33.72 -27.53
CA ALA A 22 -7.78 -32.74 -26.51
C ALA A 22 -6.30 -32.29 -26.60
N VAL A 23 -5.38 -33.25 -26.74
CA VAL A 23 -3.95 -32.97 -26.94
C VAL A 23 -3.71 -32.20 -28.25
N TYR A 24 -4.32 -32.63 -29.36
CA TYR A 24 -4.22 -31.93 -30.64
C TYR A 24 -4.77 -30.50 -30.56
N PHE A 25 -5.91 -30.32 -29.90
CA PHE A 25 -6.60 -29.05 -29.80
C PHE A 25 -5.87 -28.07 -28.87
N ASP A 26 -5.29 -28.56 -27.77
CA ASP A 26 -4.42 -27.76 -26.91
C ASP A 26 -3.14 -27.33 -27.64
N HIS A 27 -2.50 -28.24 -28.39
CA HIS A 27 -1.34 -27.92 -29.24
C HIS A 27 -1.68 -26.90 -30.33
N LYS A 28 -2.84 -27.03 -30.98
CA LYS A 28 -3.32 -26.08 -32.00
C LYS A 28 -3.62 -24.70 -31.44
N ARG A 29 -4.10 -24.60 -30.20
CA ARG A 29 -4.30 -23.32 -29.49
C ARG A 29 -2.98 -22.65 -29.12
N GLN A 30 -1.97 -23.40 -28.72
CA GLN A 30 -0.67 -22.84 -28.30
C GLN A 30 0.23 -22.41 -29.47
N THR A 31 0.02 -22.96 -30.67
CA THR A 31 0.82 -22.66 -31.88
C THR A 31 0.24 -21.55 -32.76
N ASP A 32 -0.89 -20.95 -32.40
CA ASP A 32 -1.51 -19.86 -33.17
C ASP A 32 -0.73 -18.53 -33.00
N PRO A 33 -0.17 -17.94 -34.08
CA PRO A 33 0.53 -16.67 -34.02
C PRO A 33 -0.35 -15.51 -33.53
N GLU A 34 -1.66 -15.53 -33.78
CA GLU A 34 -2.58 -14.50 -33.27
C GLU A 34 -2.81 -14.65 -31.76
N PHE A 35 -2.85 -15.87 -31.23
CA PHE A 35 -2.96 -16.12 -29.78
C PHE A 35 -1.75 -15.59 -29.00
N ARG A 36 -0.53 -15.80 -29.53
CA ARG A 36 0.69 -15.25 -28.94
C ARG A 36 0.72 -13.72 -28.95
N LYS A 37 0.26 -13.11 -30.06
CA LYS A 37 0.10 -11.65 -30.16
C LYS A 37 -0.95 -11.15 -29.18
N SER A 38 -2.08 -11.84 -29.01
CA SER A 38 -3.12 -11.45 -28.07
C SER A 38 -2.66 -11.54 -26.62
N LEU A 39 -1.89 -12.57 -26.24
CA LEU A 39 -1.28 -12.66 -24.91
C LEU A 39 -0.32 -11.50 -24.65
N LYS A 40 0.58 -11.20 -25.59
CA LYS A 40 1.49 -10.05 -25.46
C LYS A 40 0.72 -8.72 -25.37
N LYS A 41 -0.33 -8.55 -26.16
CA LYS A 41 -1.19 -7.36 -26.14
C LYS A 41 -1.96 -7.24 -24.83
N ASN A 42 -2.52 -8.33 -24.31
CA ASN A 42 -3.25 -8.36 -23.05
C ASN A 42 -2.33 -8.16 -21.85
N ASN A 43 -1.17 -8.83 -21.79
CA ASN A 43 -0.17 -8.58 -20.74
C ASN A 43 0.31 -7.13 -20.77
N ARG A 44 0.54 -6.56 -21.96
CA ARG A 44 0.88 -5.13 -22.08
C ARG A 44 -0.26 -4.21 -21.64
N ARG A 45 -1.51 -4.57 -21.92
CA ARG A 45 -2.70 -3.82 -21.49
C ARG A 45 -2.86 -3.90 -19.97
N MET A 46 -2.74 -5.07 -19.37
CA MET A 46 -2.80 -5.25 -17.92
C MET A 46 -1.64 -4.52 -17.24
N ALA A 47 -0.42 -4.61 -17.75
CA ALA A 47 0.72 -3.86 -17.20
C ALA A 47 0.51 -2.33 -17.29
N ARG A 48 -0.14 -1.85 -18.35
CA ARG A 48 -0.54 -0.43 -18.46
C ARG A 48 -1.65 -0.07 -17.48
N ALA A 49 -2.67 -0.91 -17.35
CA ALA A 49 -3.78 -0.69 -16.42
C ALA A 49 -3.30 -0.67 -14.97
N VAL A 50 -2.46 -1.63 -14.56
CA VAL A 50 -1.85 -1.66 -13.22
C VAL A 50 -1.00 -0.40 -12.97
N LYS A 51 -0.22 0.04 -13.97
CA LYS A 51 0.57 1.26 -13.85
C LYS A 51 -0.32 2.51 -13.75
N GLU A 52 -1.36 2.61 -14.57
CA GLU A 52 -2.32 3.71 -14.57
C GLU A 52 -3.14 3.75 -13.28
N GLU A 53 -3.55 2.60 -12.75
CA GLU A 53 -4.21 2.46 -11.44
C GLU A 53 -3.27 2.88 -10.30
N ALA A 54 -2.00 2.48 -10.33
CA ALA A 54 -1.02 2.90 -9.33
C ALA A 54 -0.73 4.42 -9.39
N GLU A 55 -0.61 4.99 -10.60
CA GLU A 55 -0.46 6.44 -10.78
C GLU A 55 -1.72 7.20 -10.34
N ALA A 56 -2.91 6.68 -10.61
CA ALA A 56 -4.18 7.27 -10.17
C ALA A 56 -4.34 7.17 -8.65
N GLN A 57 -3.99 6.05 -8.04
CA GLN A 57 -3.99 5.87 -6.59
C GLN A 57 -3.01 6.86 -5.92
N GLY A 58 -1.77 6.94 -6.43
CA GLY A 58 -0.80 7.92 -5.93
C GLY A 58 -1.27 9.37 -6.12
N ALA A 59 -1.96 9.69 -7.22
CA ALA A 59 -2.53 11.02 -7.41
C ALA A 59 -3.66 11.32 -6.40
N MET A 60 -4.56 10.38 -6.15
CA MET A 60 -5.64 10.54 -5.16
C MET A 60 -5.11 10.68 -3.73
N GLU A 61 -4.06 9.92 -3.37
CA GLU A 61 -3.41 10.01 -2.07
C GLU A 61 -2.82 11.41 -1.87
N ARG A 62 -2.09 11.93 -2.87
CA ARG A 62 -1.56 13.31 -2.86
C ARG A 62 -2.63 14.37 -2.73
N GLU A 63 -3.76 14.20 -3.41
CA GLU A 63 -4.90 15.11 -3.29
C GLU A 63 -5.48 15.08 -1.87
N THR A 64 -5.57 13.91 -1.26
CA THR A 64 -6.01 13.73 0.13
C THR A 64 -5.06 14.43 1.09
N ILE A 65 -3.76 14.18 0.99
CA ILE A 65 -2.73 14.84 1.80
C ILE A 65 -2.84 16.37 1.67
N LYS A 66 -2.99 16.87 0.44
CA LYS A 66 -3.13 18.31 0.18
C LYS A 66 -4.38 18.89 0.84
N GLN A 67 -5.53 18.22 0.75
CA GLN A 67 -6.78 18.68 1.36
C GLN A 67 -6.65 18.73 2.88
N VAL A 68 -6.09 17.68 3.49
CA VAL A 68 -5.93 17.57 4.94
C VAL A 68 -4.97 18.64 5.48
N VAL A 69 -3.86 18.90 4.77
CA VAL A 69 -2.93 19.99 5.11
C VAL A 69 -3.59 21.36 4.95
N GLN A 70 -4.36 21.57 3.89
CA GLN A 70 -5.05 22.84 3.68
C GLN A 70 -6.09 23.09 4.78
N GLN A 71 -6.88 22.09 5.13
CA GLN A 71 -7.82 22.15 6.24
C GLN A 71 -7.12 22.51 7.56
N ALA A 72 -5.98 21.87 7.86
CA ALA A 72 -5.20 22.19 9.05
C ALA A 72 -4.67 23.63 9.06
N LYS A 73 -4.38 24.22 7.89
CA LYS A 73 -4.00 25.63 7.77
C LYS A 73 -5.19 26.56 7.97
N ASP A 74 -6.34 26.20 7.43
CA ASP A 74 -7.58 26.97 7.52
C ASP A 74 -8.14 27.02 8.96
N GLU A 75 -7.95 25.94 9.73
CA GLU A 75 -8.23 25.88 11.18
C GLU A 75 -7.41 26.91 11.98
N GLY A 76 -6.24 27.29 11.47
CA GLY A 76 -5.30 28.18 12.15
C GLY A 76 -4.54 27.50 13.30
N PHE A 77 -3.56 28.24 13.84
CA PHE A 77 -2.70 27.78 14.92
C PHE A 77 -2.83 28.72 16.13
N PRO A 78 -2.71 28.20 17.38
CA PRO A 78 -2.74 29.04 18.57
C PRO A 78 -1.64 30.12 18.49
N ALA A 79 -1.96 31.34 18.94
CA ALA A 79 -1.04 32.47 18.89
C ALA A 79 -0.24 32.61 20.19
N ASP A 80 -0.85 32.29 21.32
CA ASP A 80 -0.26 32.39 22.65
C ASP A 80 0.79 31.29 22.92
N LEU A 81 1.78 31.59 23.77
CA LEU A 81 2.86 30.66 24.09
C LEU A 81 2.36 29.45 24.88
N GLU A 82 1.51 29.66 25.89
CA GLU A 82 1.00 28.58 26.74
C GLU A 82 0.10 27.64 25.94
N GLU A 83 -0.77 28.21 25.09
CA GLU A 83 -1.63 27.44 24.19
C GLU A 83 -0.84 26.68 23.13
N LYS A 84 0.26 27.25 22.61
CA LYS A 84 1.15 26.57 21.65
C LYS A 84 1.82 25.35 22.27
N GLU A 85 2.32 25.45 23.50
CA GLU A 85 2.94 24.33 24.20
C GLU A 85 1.92 23.21 24.44
N ALA A 86 0.71 23.55 24.91
CA ALA A 86 -0.35 22.57 25.11
C ALA A 86 -0.78 21.89 23.79
N TYR A 87 -0.92 22.68 22.72
CA TYR A 87 -1.24 22.17 21.40
C TYR A 87 -0.14 21.24 20.87
N PHE A 88 1.12 21.64 20.99
CA PHE A 88 2.27 20.83 20.61
C PHE A 88 2.24 19.46 21.31
N MET A 89 2.08 19.44 22.64
CA MET A 89 2.06 18.20 23.41
C MET A 89 0.88 17.31 23.01
N THR A 90 -0.29 17.90 22.75
CA THR A 90 -1.47 17.17 22.27
C THR A 90 -1.22 16.54 20.90
N GLN A 91 -0.62 17.28 19.98
CA GLN A 91 -0.33 16.80 18.62
C GLN A 91 0.75 15.71 18.61
N VAL A 92 1.81 15.86 19.40
CA VAL A 92 2.86 14.83 19.53
C VAL A 92 2.27 13.56 20.13
N ALA A 93 1.52 13.65 21.23
CA ALA A 93 0.87 12.49 21.84
C ALA A 93 -0.11 11.80 20.87
N LYS A 94 -0.89 12.58 20.11
CA LYS A 94 -1.80 12.05 19.09
C LYS A 94 -1.02 11.33 17.98
N GLY A 95 0.01 11.95 17.42
CA GLY A 95 0.85 11.35 16.37
C GLY A 95 1.51 10.04 16.83
N GLU A 96 2.07 10.04 18.05
CA GLU A 96 2.66 8.84 18.65
C GLU A 96 1.64 7.72 18.89
N SER A 97 0.42 8.06 19.34
CA SER A 97 -0.64 7.06 19.52
C SER A 97 -1.06 6.40 18.21
N LEU A 98 -1.17 7.18 17.12
CA LEU A 98 -1.52 6.66 15.79
C LEU A 98 -0.40 5.80 15.20
N CYS A 99 0.86 6.19 15.42
CA CYS A 99 2.01 5.34 15.08
C CYS A 99 2.02 4.03 15.86
N ALA A 100 1.68 4.07 17.16
CA ALA A 100 1.59 2.86 17.97
C ALA A 100 0.44 1.95 17.51
N GLU A 101 -0.74 2.53 17.24
CA GLU A 101 -1.94 1.78 16.82
C GLU A 101 -1.78 1.14 15.44
N GLY A 102 -1.12 1.81 14.49
CA GLY A 102 -0.80 1.27 13.16
C GLY A 102 0.29 0.18 13.16
N MET A 103 1.12 0.11 14.21
CA MET A 103 2.27 -0.81 14.33
C MET A 103 1.91 -2.15 15.00
N PHE A 104 0.73 -2.26 15.64
CA PHE A 104 0.24 -3.56 16.13
C PHE A 104 -0.51 -4.30 15.01
N PRO A 105 0.02 -5.40 14.46
CA PRO A 105 -0.81 -6.28 13.64
C PRO A 105 -1.96 -6.73 14.54
N ALA A 106 -3.20 -6.60 14.07
CA ALA A 106 -4.44 -6.99 14.75
C ALA A 106 -4.38 -8.44 15.29
N MET A 107 -3.71 -8.63 16.42
CA MET A 107 -3.45 -9.92 17.05
C MET A 107 -3.95 -9.97 18.49
N THR A 108 -4.26 -8.83 19.11
CA THR A 108 -4.78 -8.81 20.48
C THR A 108 -5.82 -7.70 20.67
N ARG A 109 -6.99 -7.87 20.06
CA ARG A 109 -8.23 -7.30 20.60
C ARG A 109 -9.02 -8.47 21.24
N HIS A 110 -8.64 -8.89 22.44
CA HIS A 110 -9.52 -9.69 23.31
C HIS A 110 -10.52 -8.73 23.94
N SER A 111 -11.84 -8.88 23.81
CA SER A 111 -12.71 -9.93 24.36
C SER A 111 -14.13 -9.53 23.91
N GLN A 112 -14.90 -10.25 23.09
CA GLN A 112 -15.70 -11.44 23.40
C GLN A 112 -16.41 -11.88 22.11
N SER A 113 -16.08 -13.05 21.58
CA SER A 113 -17.01 -14.02 20.97
C SER A 113 -16.17 -15.16 20.37
N LEU A 114 -16.66 -16.37 20.59
CA LEU A 114 -15.92 -17.61 20.40
C LEU A 114 -15.55 -17.88 18.93
N HIS A 115 -14.42 -18.58 18.77
CA HIS A 115 -13.80 -19.19 17.59
C HIS A 115 -12.75 -18.34 16.83
N PRO A 116 -11.47 -18.80 16.81
CA PRO A 116 -10.52 -18.32 15.82
C PRO A 116 -10.79 -19.04 14.48
N PRO A 117 -10.94 -18.32 13.34
CA PRO A 117 -10.73 -18.98 12.06
C PRO A 117 -9.23 -19.24 11.93
N ILE A 118 -8.88 -20.52 12.02
CA ILE A 118 -7.63 -21.07 11.54
C ILE A 118 -7.59 -20.75 10.03
N ILE A 119 -6.50 -20.14 9.57
CA ILE A 119 -6.23 -19.64 8.20
C ILE A 119 -6.59 -18.15 8.02
N LYS A 120 -5.60 -17.26 8.25
CA LYS A 120 -5.60 -15.92 7.64
C LYS A 120 -5.30 -16.10 6.14
N PRO A 121 -6.21 -15.74 5.22
CA PRO A 121 -5.96 -15.90 3.80
C PRO A 121 -4.94 -14.87 3.29
N THR A 122 -4.07 -15.30 2.38
CA THR A 122 -3.07 -14.48 1.69
C THR A 122 -3.67 -13.49 0.66
N TRP A 123 -4.94 -13.10 0.80
CA TRP A 123 -5.70 -12.27 -0.14
C TRP A 123 -6.63 -11.26 0.55
N TRP A 124 -6.22 -10.58 1.63
CA TRP A 124 -7.05 -9.53 2.24
C TRP A 124 -6.66 -8.12 1.77
N PRO A 125 -7.21 -7.59 0.66
CA PRO A 125 -6.86 -6.26 0.13
C PRO A 125 -7.46 -5.08 0.93
N PHE A 126 -8.34 -5.34 1.90
CA PHE A 126 -9.04 -4.29 2.65
C PHE A 126 -8.30 -3.81 3.91
N ALA A 127 -7.22 -4.49 4.32
CA ALA A 127 -6.48 -4.13 5.53
C ALA A 127 -5.47 -2.99 5.31
N ASP A 128 -5.22 -2.59 4.07
CA ASP A 128 -4.18 -1.61 3.73
C ASP A 128 -4.71 -0.17 3.79
N GLN A 129 -5.90 0.06 3.22
CA GLN A 129 -6.45 1.41 3.07
C GLN A 129 -6.79 2.12 4.39
N SER A 130 -7.15 1.37 5.44
CA SER A 130 -7.34 1.97 6.78
C SER A 130 -6.01 2.39 7.40
N ARG A 131 -4.92 1.66 7.11
CA ARG A 131 -3.60 1.95 7.66
C ARG A 131 -3.01 3.19 7.01
N ASP A 132 -3.29 3.44 5.73
CA ASP A 132 -2.84 4.65 5.04
C ASP A 132 -3.50 5.91 5.60
N ALA A 133 -4.80 5.85 5.94
CA ALA A 133 -5.48 6.94 6.61
C ALA A 133 -4.87 7.26 7.98
N ASP A 134 -4.56 6.23 8.78
CA ASP A 134 -3.92 6.40 10.10
C ASP A 134 -2.52 7.02 9.97
N LYS A 135 -1.73 6.61 8.96
CA LYS A 135 -0.41 7.19 8.66
C LYS A 135 -0.51 8.66 8.26
N ILE A 136 -1.51 9.03 7.43
CA ILE A 136 -1.78 10.41 7.02
C ILE A 136 -2.16 11.25 8.25
N GLU A 137 -3.00 10.72 9.15
CA GLU A 137 -3.41 11.44 10.36
C GLU A 137 -2.25 11.59 11.38
N ALA A 138 -1.39 10.58 11.50
CA ALA A 138 -0.17 10.65 12.29
C ALA A 138 0.77 11.74 11.75
N ALA A 139 1.03 11.73 10.44
CA ALA A 139 1.85 12.73 9.76
C ALA A 139 1.28 14.14 9.93
N LEU A 140 -0.04 14.30 9.83
CA LEU A 140 -0.71 15.59 10.05
C LEU A 140 -0.47 16.12 11.48
N SER A 141 -0.50 15.23 12.48
CA SER A 141 -0.26 15.61 13.87
C SER A 141 1.18 16.09 14.06
N PHE A 142 2.17 15.39 13.50
CA PHE A 142 3.57 15.84 13.51
C PHE A 142 3.80 17.14 12.71
N TYR A 143 3.13 17.32 11.58
CA TYR A 143 3.15 18.56 10.82
C TYR A 143 2.61 19.74 11.63
N LYS A 144 1.48 19.54 12.33
CA LYS A 144 0.87 20.54 13.23
C LYS A 144 1.82 20.90 14.38
N ALA A 145 2.52 19.91 14.95
CA ALA A 145 3.55 20.13 15.96
C ALA A 145 4.75 20.94 15.43
N LEU A 146 5.25 20.63 14.22
CA LEU A 146 6.33 21.37 13.56
C LEU A 146 5.99 22.83 13.32
N LYS A 147 4.72 23.15 13.04
CA LYS A 147 4.26 24.52 12.76
C LYS A 147 4.28 25.43 13.98
N VAL A 148 4.05 24.89 15.17
CA VAL A 148 4.05 25.67 16.42
C VAL A 148 5.40 25.66 17.13
N TYR A 149 6.34 24.82 16.67
CA TYR A 149 7.65 24.67 17.30
C TYR A 149 8.65 25.76 16.83
N PRO A 150 9.40 26.40 17.75
CA PRO A 150 10.29 27.52 17.41
C PRO A 150 11.49 27.12 16.54
N GLN A 151 11.99 25.87 16.66
CA GLN A 151 13.14 25.37 15.92
C GLN A 151 12.82 24.05 15.18
N PRO A 152 12.06 24.08 14.07
CA PRO A 152 11.53 22.86 13.45
C PRO A 152 12.64 21.90 12.95
N LYS A 153 13.87 22.39 12.75
CA LYS A 153 15.05 21.58 12.38
C LYS A 153 15.49 20.62 13.48
N ASP A 154 15.35 21.00 14.74
CA ASP A 154 15.77 20.14 15.84
C ASP A 154 14.71 19.06 16.05
N LEU A 155 13.44 19.43 15.91
CA LEU A 155 12.32 18.51 16.03
C LEU A 155 12.32 17.43 14.93
N ILE A 156 12.61 17.79 13.67
CA ILE A 156 12.69 16.79 12.59
C ILE A 156 13.81 15.76 12.83
N SER A 157 14.92 16.15 13.47
CA SER A 157 16.03 15.24 13.79
C SER A 157 15.66 14.19 14.85
N ILE A 158 14.67 14.48 15.69
CA ILE A 158 14.10 13.54 16.65
C ILE A 158 13.14 12.61 15.92
N TYR A 159 12.26 13.16 15.08
CA TYR A 159 11.29 12.37 14.31
C TYR A 159 11.96 11.36 13.38
N ASP A 160 13.06 11.71 12.73
CA ASP A 160 13.87 10.78 11.93
C ASP A 160 14.24 9.49 12.67
N LYS A 161 14.41 9.56 13.99
CA LYS A 161 14.83 8.44 14.84
C LYS A 161 13.67 7.69 15.49
N THR A 162 12.56 8.37 15.76
CA THR A 162 11.48 7.83 16.59
C THR A 162 10.22 7.50 15.81
N VAL A 163 9.99 8.16 14.67
CA VAL A 163 8.78 8.00 13.86
C VAL A 163 9.03 6.97 12.75
N PRO A 164 8.09 6.05 12.48
CA PRO A 164 8.22 5.09 11.38
C PRO A 164 8.43 5.76 10.02
N LYS A 165 9.27 5.15 9.16
CA LYS A 165 9.63 5.69 7.84
C LYS A 165 8.42 6.04 6.98
N GLU A 166 7.37 5.21 7.01
CA GLU A 166 6.14 5.41 6.23
C GLU A 166 5.44 6.74 6.59
N VAL A 167 5.45 7.13 7.86
CA VAL A 167 4.84 8.40 8.32
C VAL A 167 5.76 9.58 7.98
N LEU A 168 7.08 9.40 8.05
CA LEU A 168 8.06 10.42 7.65
C LEU A 168 7.99 10.75 6.16
N GLU A 169 7.73 9.77 5.29
CA GLU A 169 7.55 9.98 3.85
C GLU A 169 6.34 10.87 3.56
N ILE A 170 5.20 10.61 4.21
CA ILE A 170 4.00 11.45 4.09
C ILE A 170 4.25 12.84 4.70
N LEU A 171 4.92 12.91 5.85
CA LEU A 171 5.27 14.19 6.48
C LEU A 171 6.18 15.03 5.58
N ALA A 172 7.17 14.42 4.93
CA ALA A 172 8.05 15.09 3.98
C ALA A 172 7.26 15.68 2.80
N GLU A 173 6.26 14.95 2.30
CA GLU A 173 5.34 15.44 1.28
C GLU A 173 4.51 16.63 1.79
N MET A 174 3.93 16.55 3.00
CA MET A 174 3.19 17.67 3.62
C MET A 174 4.07 18.93 3.78
N VAL A 175 5.32 18.77 4.21
CA VAL A 175 6.29 19.86 4.38
C VAL A 175 6.72 20.44 3.04
N ALA A 176 6.92 19.63 2.00
CA ALA A 176 7.27 20.10 0.66
C ALA A 176 6.18 21.01 0.05
N MET A 177 4.91 20.79 0.42
CA MET A 177 3.79 21.66 0.03
C MET A 177 3.73 22.97 0.83
N ASP A 178 4.50 23.12 1.91
CA ASP A 178 4.51 24.29 2.77
C ASP A 178 5.79 25.13 2.63
N ALA A 179 5.71 26.18 1.82
CA ALA A 179 6.83 27.11 1.62
C ALA A 179 7.26 27.89 2.88
N GLY A 180 6.45 27.87 3.94
CA GLY A 180 6.74 28.48 5.24
C GLY A 180 7.63 27.63 6.15
N LEU A 181 7.83 26.34 5.84
CA LEU A 181 8.71 25.42 6.55
C LEU A 181 9.94 25.09 5.68
N LYS A 182 10.92 26.00 5.62
CA LYS A 182 12.19 25.76 4.90
C LYS A 182 13.13 24.86 5.71
N LEU A 183 12.80 23.57 5.76
CA LEU A 183 13.65 22.50 6.26
C LEU A 183 14.56 22.05 5.11
N GLY A 184 15.84 22.44 5.13
CA GLY A 184 16.77 22.08 4.05
C GLY A 184 16.93 20.56 3.92
N SER A 185 16.95 20.06 2.67
CA SER A 185 17.34 18.71 2.20
C SER A 185 17.28 17.52 3.18
N PHE A 186 16.23 17.37 3.98
CA PHE A 186 15.98 16.11 4.70
C PHE A 186 15.32 15.05 3.78
N THR A 187 14.76 15.48 2.66
CA THR A 187 13.96 14.65 1.75
C THR A 187 14.76 13.93 0.66
N ALA A 188 16.10 14.05 0.64
CA ALA A 188 16.94 13.57 -0.47
C ALA A 188 17.67 12.24 -0.20
N GLU A 189 17.63 11.70 1.03
CA GLU A 189 18.50 10.57 1.42
C GLU A 189 17.77 9.24 1.66
N GLY A 190 16.48 9.14 1.28
CA GLY A 190 15.66 7.94 1.52
C GLY A 190 15.49 6.98 0.33
N GLY A 191 16.07 7.31 -0.85
CA GLY A 191 15.85 6.60 -2.11
C GLY A 191 17.14 6.23 -2.84
N SER A 192 18.01 5.45 -2.20
CA SER A 192 19.09 4.75 -2.91
C SER A 192 18.84 3.25 -2.87
N ALA A 193 18.63 2.72 -4.06
CA ALA A 193 18.39 1.31 -4.33
C ALA A 193 19.50 0.43 -3.74
N GLU A 194 19.07 -0.60 -3.02
CA GLU A 194 19.88 -1.72 -2.58
C GLU A 194 20.32 -2.52 -3.82
N SER A 195 21.47 -2.17 -4.41
CA SER A 195 22.16 -3.02 -5.38
C SER A 195 23.26 -3.80 -4.65
N HIS A 196 22.89 -4.91 -4.04
CA HIS A 196 23.87 -5.87 -3.52
C HIS A 196 24.50 -6.61 -4.71
N GLY A 197 25.59 -6.05 -5.23
CA GLY A 197 26.48 -6.69 -6.18
C GLY A 197 27.36 -7.71 -5.47
N VAL A 198 27.43 -8.90 -6.06
CA VAL A 198 28.25 -10.03 -5.63
C VAL A 198 29.62 -9.88 -6.28
N GLU A 199 30.69 -9.91 -5.49
CA GLU A 199 32.02 -10.37 -5.92
C GLU A 199 32.55 -11.38 -4.91
#